data_AF-A0A074TE38-F1
#
_entry.id   AF-A0A074TE38-F1
#
_cell.length_a   1.000
_cell.length_b   1.000
_cell.length_c   1.000
_cell.angle_alpha   90.00
_cell.angle_beta   90.00
_cell.angle_gamma   90.00
#
_symmetry.space_group_name_H-M   'P 1'
#
loop_
_entity.id
_entity.type
_entity.pdbx_description
1 polymer ?
#
loop_
_entity_poly.entity_id
_entity_poly.type
_entity_poly.pdbx_seq_one_letter_code
_entity_poly.pdbx_strand_id
1 'polypeptide(L)'
;MADVTGTVHRSFGGKDLRLRLTWAGLATLQEKYGNDIGGLLNDDMEGVPPFRLMIDVVSLSLQKGEGMEPEVADDLADDLITEDNGLVPALLAAAFPDVKEPQKGNRKAPRAKA
;
A
#
# COMPACT_ATOMS: atom_id res chain seq x y z
N MET A 1 2.36 -3.20 -12.10
CA MET A 1 0.96 -2.85 -12.46
C MET A 1 0.08 -3.84 -11.69
N ALA A 2 -0.98 -3.39 -11.03
CA ALA A 2 -1.84 -4.30 -10.27
C ALA A 2 -2.89 -4.93 -11.19
N ASP A 3 -3.17 -6.23 -11.03
CA ASP A 3 -4.22 -6.91 -11.79
C ASP A 3 -5.61 -6.52 -11.27
N VAL A 4 -6.66 -6.84 -12.04
CA VAL A 4 -8.09 -6.61 -11.71
C VAL A 4 -8.47 -7.13 -10.32
N THR A 5 -7.71 -8.09 -9.78
CA THR A 5 -7.90 -8.68 -8.44
C THR A 5 -7.25 -7.89 -7.29
N GLY A 6 -6.59 -6.76 -7.58
CA GLY A 6 -5.80 -5.98 -6.63
C GLY A 6 -4.43 -6.61 -6.31
N THR A 7 -3.93 -7.51 -7.17
CA THR A 7 -2.65 -8.19 -6.97
C THR A 7 -1.52 -7.36 -7.57
N VAL A 8 -0.51 -7.03 -6.76
CA VAL A 8 0.73 -6.38 -7.20
C VAL A 8 1.78 -7.45 -7.45
N HIS A 9 2.36 -7.46 -8.66
CA HIS A 9 3.47 -8.33 -9.00
C HIS A 9 4.81 -7.61 -8.85
N ARG A 10 5.76 -8.27 -8.18
CA ARG A 10 7.12 -7.77 -7.96
C ARG A 10 8.15 -8.87 -8.11
N SER A 11 9.22 -8.59 -8.83
CA SER A 11 10.36 -9.50 -8.92
C SER A 11 11.35 -9.16 -7.81
N PHE A 12 11.73 -10.14 -6.99
CA PHE A 12 12.75 -10.00 -5.94
C PHE A 12 13.62 -11.25 -5.90
N GLY A 13 14.95 -11.06 -5.88
CA GLY A 13 15.90 -12.19 -5.90
C GLY A 13 15.69 -13.17 -7.07
N GLY A 14 15.21 -12.69 -8.22
CA GLY A 14 14.90 -13.50 -9.41
C GLY A 14 13.61 -14.33 -9.31
N LYS A 15 12.77 -14.10 -8.29
CA LYS A 15 11.43 -14.71 -8.16
C LYS A 15 10.36 -13.66 -8.37
N ASP A 16 9.31 -14.01 -9.09
CA ASP A 16 8.11 -13.18 -9.20
C ASP A 16 7.18 -13.48 -8.02
N LEU A 17 6.96 -12.47 -7.19
CA LEU A 17 6.10 -12.48 -6.03
C LEU A 17 4.78 -11.78 -6.34
N ARG A 18 3.69 -12.36 -5.85
CA ARG A 18 2.34 -11.80 -5.87
C ARG A 18 2.05 -11.28 -4.47
N LEU A 19 1.77 -10.00 -4.40
CA LEU A 19 1.38 -9.32 -3.17
C LEU A 19 -0.08 -8.90 -3.30
N ARG A 20 -0.90 -9.23 -2.30
CA ARG A 20 -2.32 -8.90 -2.33
C ARG A 20 -2.81 -8.43 -0.96
N LEU A 21 -3.01 -7.13 -0.83
CA LEU A 21 -3.68 -6.57 0.34
C LEU A 21 -5.20 -6.75 0.19
N THR A 22 -5.86 -7.22 1.25
CA THR A 22 -7.31 -7.49 1.26
C THR A 22 -7.97 -6.88 2.49
N TRP A 23 -9.30 -6.81 2.51
CA TRP A 23 -10.07 -6.34 3.66
C TRP A 23 -9.74 -7.06 4.97
N ALA A 24 -9.43 -8.36 4.91
CA ALA A 24 -8.98 -9.10 6.08
C ALA A 24 -7.64 -8.56 6.61
N GLY A 25 -6.66 -8.33 5.73
CA GLY A 25 -5.39 -7.72 6.10
C GLY A 25 -5.56 -6.30 6.64
N LEU A 26 -6.43 -5.50 6.02
CA LEU A 26 -6.75 -4.15 6.50
C LEU A 26 -7.40 -4.17 7.89
N ALA A 27 -8.30 -5.12 8.16
CA ALA A 27 -8.91 -5.29 9.47
C ALA A 27 -7.87 -5.68 10.54
N THR A 28 -6.94 -6.60 10.21
CA THR A 28 -5.82 -6.95 11.11
C THR A 28 -4.94 -5.75 11.41
N LEU A 29 -4.62 -4.93 10.40
CA LEU A 29 -3.87 -3.71 10.63
C LEU A 29 -4.68 -2.74 11.52
N GLN A 30 -5.98 -2.57 11.27
CA GLN A 30 -6.84 -1.66 12.04
C GLN A 30 -6.95 -2.09 13.51
N GLU A 31 -6.99 -3.39 13.79
CA GLU A 31 -6.96 -3.92 15.15
C GLU A 31 -5.64 -3.56 15.86
N LYS A 32 -4.52 -3.60 15.14
CA LYS A 32 -3.18 -3.36 15.71
C LYS A 32 -2.82 -1.88 15.86
N TYR A 33 -3.22 -1.04 14.91
CA TYR A 33 -2.83 0.37 14.82
C TYR A 33 -4.01 1.35 15.03
N GLY A 34 -5.23 0.85 15.20
CA GLY A 34 -6.41 1.68 15.35
C GLY A 34 -6.80 2.41 14.05
N ASN A 35 -7.47 3.55 14.21
CA ASN A 35 -7.98 4.36 13.09
C ASN A 35 -6.89 5.13 12.35
N ASP A 36 -5.63 5.08 12.81
CA ASP A 36 -4.50 5.79 12.19
C ASP A 36 -4.21 5.30 10.75
N ILE A 37 -4.69 4.10 10.40
CA ILE A 37 -4.65 3.58 9.03
C ILE A 37 -5.56 4.36 8.09
N GLY A 38 -6.67 4.90 8.59
CA GLY A 38 -7.56 5.75 7.81
C GLY A 38 -6.84 6.98 7.27
N GLY A 39 -5.86 7.53 8.01
CA GLY A 39 -5.03 8.64 7.54
C GLY A 39 -4.15 8.28 6.35
N LEU A 40 -3.69 7.02 6.25
CA LEU A 40 -2.94 6.49 5.10
C LEU A 40 -3.80 6.37 3.83
N LEU A 41 -5.12 6.24 3.98
CA LEU A 41 -6.06 6.13 2.85
C LEU A 41 -6.64 7.48 2.42
N ASN A 42 -6.78 8.42 3.37
CA ASN A 42 -7.37 9.72 3.13
C ASN A 42 -6.35 10.84 2.86
N ASP A 43 -5.05 10.50 2.77
CA ASP A 43 -3.95 11.47 2.65
C ASP A 43 -3.89 12.48 3.82
N ASP A 44 -4.55 12.15 4.93
CA ASP A 44 -4.70 12.96 6.16
C ASP A 44 -3.66 12.57 7.22
N MET A 45 -2.73 11.66 6.93
CA MET A 45 -1.69 11.28 7.88
C MET A 45 -0.66 12.41 7.99
N GLU A 46 -0.71 13.19 9.08
CA GLU A 46 0.34 14.14 9.40
C GLU A 46 1.62 13.38 9.81
N GLY A 47 2.59 13.30 8.88
CA GLY A 47 3.93 12.77 9.14
C GLY A 47 4.26 11.46 8.42
N VAL A 48 5.39 10.87 8.79
CA VAL A 48 5.85 9.58 8.23
C VAL A 48 5.10 8.45 8.95
N PRO A 49 4.42 7.55 8.22
CA PRO A 49 3.77 6.39 8.84
C PRO A 49 4.77 5.57 9.67
N PRO A 50 4.33 4.91 10.76
CA PRO A 50 5.21 4.02 11.52
C PRO A 50 5.86 2.98 10.59
N PHE A 51 7.19 2.85 10.62
CA PHE A 51 7.90 1.90 9.76
C PHE A 51 7.38 0.47 9.91
N ARG A 52 7.01 0.08 11.14
CA ARG A 52 6.43 -1.23 11.39
C ARG A 52 5.07 -1.43 10.70
N LEU A 53 4.25 -0.39 10.58
CA LEU A 53 2.99 -0.46 9.82
C LEU A 53 3.27 -0.75 8.34
N MET A 54 4.30 -0.12 7.79
CA MET A 54 4.70 -0.34 6.39
C MET A 54 5.18 -1.77 6.14
N ILE A 55 5.98 -2.32 7.06
CA ILE A 55 6.41 -3.73 7.01
C ILE A 55 5.18 -4.66 7.10
N ASP A 56 4.27 -4.42 8.05
CA ASP A 56 3.09 -5.26 8.24
C ASP A 56 2.14 -5.24 7.00
N VAL A 57 2.03 -4.11 6.29
CA VAL A 57 1.28 -4.03 5.03
C VAL A 57 1.85 -4.97 3.98
N VAL A 58 3.17 -4.99 3.82
CA VAL A 58 3.85 -5.86 2.85
C VAL A 58 3.75 -7.32 3.29
N SER A 59 3.98 -7.62 4.57
CA SER A 59 3.90 -8.97 5.13
C SER A 59 2.51 -9.59 4.93
N LEU A 60 1.44 -8.89 5.32
CA LEU A 60 0.07 -9.39 5.11
C LEU A 60 -0.27 -9.58 3.63
N SER A 61 0.31 -8.75 2.76
CA SER A 61 0.16 -8.88 1.32
C SER A 61 0.87 -10.12 0.77
N LEU A 62 2.06 -10.46 1.28
CA LEU A 62 2.79 -11.68 0.94
C LEU A 62 2.09 -12.93 1.46
N GLN A 63 1.63 -12.91 2.72
CA GLN A 63 0.87 -14.00 3.31
C GLN A 63 -0.36 -14.33 2.46
N LYS A 64 -1.07 -13.30 1.99
CA LYS A 64 -2.27 -13.52 1.17
C LYS A 64 -1.97 -13.86 -0.30
N GLY A 65 -0.97 -13.20 -0.89
CA GLY A 65 -0.66 -13.34 -2.31
C GLY A 65 0.13 -14.60 -2.65
N GLU A 66 1.03 -15.01 -1.75
CA GLU A 66 1.87 -16.21 -1.90
C GLU A 66 1.50 -17.36 -0.95
N GLY A 67 0.63 -17.15 0.04
CA GLY A 67 0.36 -18.18 1.05
C GLY A 67 1.55 -18.40 1.99
N MET A 68 2.37 -17.37 2.17
CA MET A 68 3.59 -17.43 2.97
C MET A 68 3.27 -17.47 4.47
N GLU A 69 4.06 -18.23 5.23
CA GLU A 69 3.98 -18.23 6.69
C GLU A 69 4.34 -16.85 7.26
N PRO A 70 3.71 -16.40 8.37
CA PRO A 70 3.88 -15.04 8.88
C PRO A 70 5.33 -14.63 9.16
N GLU A 71 6.12 -15.51 9.76
CA GLU A 71 7.52 -15.23 10.11
C GLU A 71 8.38 -15.00 8.86
N VAL A 72 8.17 -15.83 7.83
CA VAL A 72 8.89 -15.71 6.55
C VAL A 72 8.44 -14.46 5.78
N ALA A 73 7.15 -14.12 5.88
CA ALA A 73 6.60 -12.93 5.26
C ALA A 73 7.09 -11.64 5.91
N ASP A 74 7.28 -11.63 7.23
CA ASP A 74 7.82 -10.50 7.98
C ASP A 74 9.27 -10.20 7.60
N ASP A 75 10.12 -11.23 7.56
CA ASP A 75 11.52 -11.10 7.16
C ASP A 75 11.64 -10.59 5.71
N LEU A 76 10.89 -11.21 4.79
CA LEU A 76 10.92 -10.81 3.38
C LEU A 76 10.30 -9.42 3.15
N ALA A 77 9.33 -9.02 3.96
CA ALA A 77 8.72 -7.69 3.86
C ALA A 77 9.71 -6.57 4.18
N ASP A 78 10.58 -6.77 5.17
CA ASP A 78 11.63 -5.82 5.54
C ASP A 78 12.66 -5.65 4.42
N ASP A 79 13.09 -6.77 3.82
CA ASP A 79 14.00 -6.75 2.67
C ASP A 79 13.37 -6.06 1.45
N LEU A 80 12.11 -6.38 1.14
CA LEU A 80 11.39 -5.85 -0.01
C LEU A 80 11.15 -4.34 0.08
N ILE A 81 10.77 -3.84 1.26
CA ILE A 81 10.52 -2.41 1.42
C ILE A 81 11.82 -1.61 1.39
N THR A 82 12.91 -2.21 1.88
CA THR A 82 14.25 -1.62 1.80
C THR A 82 14.71 -1.48 0.35
N GLU A 83 14.41 -2.46 -0.51
CA GLU A 83 14.75 -2.42 -1.94
C GLU A 83 13.79 -1.54 -2.77
N ASP A 84 12.47 -1.63 -2.53
CA ASP A 84 11.42 -0.88 -3.23
C ASP A 84 10.55 -0.07 -2.25
N ASN A 85 11.01 1.15 -1.92
CA ASN A 85 10.25 2.11 -1.12
C ASN A 85 8.88 2.49 -1.74
N GLY A 86 8.68 2.24 -3.05
CA GLY A 86 7.42 2.48 -3.75
C GLY A 86 6.40 1.34 -3.61
N LEU A 87 6.75 0.26 -2.92
CA LEU A 87 5.92 -0.94 -2.81
C LEU A 87 4.64 -0.70 -2.00
N VAL A 88 4.76 -0.07 -0.84
CA VAL A 88 3.63 0.21 0.05
C VAL A 88 2.55 1.07 -0.61
N PRO A 89 2.86 2.24 -1.22
CA PRO A 89 1.83 3.03 -1.90
C PRO A 89 1.22 2.27 -3.10
N ALA A 90 2.00 1.42 -3.79
CA ALA A 90 1.47 0.57 -4.86
C ALA A 90 0.47 -0.48 -4.34
N LEU A 91 0.73 -1.08 -3.18
CA LEU A 91 -0.17 -2.05 -2.53
C LEU A 91 -1.47 -1.41 -2.07
N LEU A 92 -1.39 -0.24 -1.44
CA LEU A 92 -2.57 0.51 -1.01
C LEU A 92 -3.42 0.93 -2.22
N ALA A 93 -2.80 1.49 -3.26
CA ALA A 93 -3.50 1.84 -4.49
C ALA A 93 -4.10 0.63 -5.23
N ALA A 94 -3.54 -0.57 -5.04
CA ALA A 94 -4.08 -1.81 -5.59
C ALA A 94 -5.24 -2.39 -4.76
N ALA A 95 -5.21 -2.19 -3.44
CA ALA A 95 -6.27 -2.60 -2.53
C ALA A 95 -7.55 -1.75 -2.70
N PHE A 96 -7.37 -0.49 -3.11
CA PHE A 96 -8.45 0.48 -3.31
C PHE A 96 -8.43 1.04 -4.74
N PRO A 97 -8.79 0.24 -5.76
CA PRO A 97 -8.73 0.68 -7.15
C PRO A 97 -9.65 1.90 -7.44
N ASP A 98 -10.73 2.07 -6.67
CA ASP A 98 -11.71 3.15 -6.81
C ASP A 98 -11.27 4.48 -6.14
N VAL A 99 -10.15 4.50 -5.40
CA VAL A 99 -9.59 5.72 -4.80
C VAL A 99 -8.72 6.49 -5.83
N LYS A 100 -8.59 5.98 -7.05
CA LYS A 100 -7.91 6.67 -8.15
C LYS A 100 -8.78 7.76 -8.77
N GLU A 101 -8.72 8.95 -8.15
CA GLU A 101 -8.28 10.24 -8.72
C GLU A 101 -8.88 11.40 -7.90
N PRO A 102 -8.10 12.22 -7.17
CA PRO A 102 -8.43 13.63 -7.12
C PRO A 102 -8.17 14.15 -8.53
N GLN A 103 -9.25 14.29 -9.31
CA GLN A 103 -9.25 14.96 -10.60
C GLN A 103 -8.41 16.24 -10.46
N LYS A 104 -7.29 16.31 -11.19
CA LYS A 104 -6.38 17.45 -11.17
C LYS A 104 -7.16 18.68 -11.64
N GLY A 105 -7.74 19.41 -10.69
CA GLY A 105 -8.59 20.56 -10.95
C GLY A 105 -7.78 21.63 -11.64
N ASN A 106 -7.95 21.74 -12.96
CA ASN A 106 -7.51 22.90 -13.74
C ASN A 106 -8.29 24.14 -13.27
N ARG A 107 -7.92 24.71 -12.13
CA ARG A 107 -8.28 26.10 -11.79
C ARG A 107 -7.45 27.02 -12.70
N LYS A 108 -7.90 27.21 -13.94
CA LYS A 108 -7.53 28.40 -14.71
C LYS A 108 -8.02 29.60 -13.92
N ALA A 109 -7.11 30.28 -13.24
CA ALA A 109 -7.42 31.56 -12.61
C ALA A 109 -7.87 32.55 -13.71
N PRO A 110 -9.01 33.23 -13.58
CA PRO A 110 -9.32 34.33 -14.49
C PRO A 110 -8.35 35.47 -14.19
N ARG A 111 -7.49 35.80 -15.15
CA ARG A 111 -6.76 37.08 -15.14
C ARG A 111 -7.79 38.19 -15.27
N ALA A 112 -8.02 38.93 -14.19
CA ALA A 112 -8.70 40.21 -14.25
C ALA A 112 -7.88 41.14 -15.16
N LYS A 113 -8.50 41.68 -16.21
CA LYS A 113 -7.90 42.75 -17.03
C LYS A 113 -7.95 44.04 -16.20
N ALA A 114 -6.81 44.72 -16.16
CA ALA A 114 -6.68 46.13 -15.76
C ALA A 114 -7.30 47.05 -16.81
#